data_AF-A0A1G4XER6-F1
#
_entry.id   AF-A0A1G4XER6-F1
#
_cell.length_a   1.000
_cell.length_b   1.000
_cell.length_c   1.000
_cell.angle_alpha   90.00
_cell.angle_beta   90.00
_cell.angle_gamma   90.00
#
_symmetry.space_group_name_H-M   'P 1'
#
loop_
_entity.id
_entity.type
_entity.pdbx_description
1 polymer ?
#
loop_
_entity_poly.entity_id
_entity_poly.type
_entity_poly.pdbx_seq_one_letter_code
_entity_poly.pdbx_strand_id
1 'polypeptide(L)'
;MVALVVILFPPLVIAFLLIMERVEEPLRRPTSQRQVEEFLASATPGDVDALASSGIRRAMDRWRRRRSSPTVPAREAITAQRSAD
;
A
#
# COMPACT_ATOMS: atom_id res chain seq x y z
N MET A 1 25.97 1.45 41.91
CA MET A 1 24.82 1.07 41.06
C MET A 1 24.16 2.27 40.40
N VAL A 2 23.71 3.29 41.15
CA VAL A 2 22.98 4.45 40.60
C VAL A 2 23.76 5.25 39.54
N ALA A 3 25.05 5.54 39.78
CA ALA A 3 25.86 6.33 38.85
C ALA A 3 25.98 5.68 37.45
N LEU A 4 26.03 4.35 37.39
CA LEU A 4 26.07 3.62 36.12
C LEU A 4 24.77 3.80 35.34
N VAL A 5 23.61 3.74 36.02
CA VAL A 5 22.30 3.96 35.39
C VAL A 5 22.19 5.37 34.83
N VAL A 6 22.61 6.40 35.57
CA VAL A 6 22.54 7.80 35.10
C VAL A 6 23.38 8.03 33.85
N ILE A 7 24.54 7.40 33.74
CA ILE A 7 25.43 7.52 32.58
C ILE A 7 24.93 6.69 31.40
N LEU A 8 24.42 5.48 31.64
CA LEU A 8 24.05 4.54 30.60
C LEU A 8 22.63 4.75 30.07
N PHE A 9 21.73 5.34 30.87
CA PHE A 9 20.33 5.52 30.51
C PHE A 9 20.11 6.48 29.33
N PRO A 10 20.73 7.68 29.27
CA PRO A 10 20.58 8.58 28.13
C PRO A 10 21.00 7.96 26.79
N PRO A 11 22.19 7.33 26.63
CA PRO A 11 22.55 6.69 25.38
C PRO A 11 21.70 5.45 25.08
N LEU A 12 21.21 4.72 26.09
CA LEU A 12 20.28 3.60 25.89
C LEU A 12 18.95 4.07 25.29
N VAL A 13 18.38 5.17 25.78
CA VAL A 13 17.14 5.73 25.22
C VAL A 13 17.37 6.24 23.80
N ILE A 14 18.47 6.94 23.54
CA ILE A 14 18.82 7.40 22.19
C ILE A 14 19.01 6.20 21.25
N ALA A 15 19.74 5.17 21.66
CA ALA A 15 19.91 3.94 20.89
C ALA A 15 18.57 3.25 20.63
N PHE A 16 17.68 3.19 21.63
CA PHE A 16 16.34 2.64 21.47
C PHE A 16 15.50 3.43 20.47
N LEU A 17 15.55 4.77 20.51
CA LEU A 17 14.86 5.64 19.54
C LEU A 17 15.44 5.50 18.12
N LEU A 18 16.75 5.34 17.97
CA LEU A 18 17.39 5.06 16.69
C LEU A 18 17.08 3.65 16.18
N ILE A 19 16.94 2.67 17.08
CA ILE A 19 16.50 1.31 16.74
C ILE A 19 15.02 1.30 16.37
N MET A 20 14.19 2.14 16.98
CA MET A 20 12.81 2.34 16.53
C MET A 20 12.76 2.75 15.07
N GLU A 21 13.72 3.50 14.53
CA GLU A 21 13.84 3.72 13.08
C GLU A 21 14.02 2.41 12.30
N ARG A 22 14.86 1.49 12.80
CA ARG A 22 15.11 0.15 12.20
C ARG A 22 13.98 -0.86 12.44
N VAL A 23 13.18 -0.70 13.49
CA VAL A 23 11.97 -1.49 13.80
C VAL A 23 10.74 -0.91 13.11
N GLU A 24 10.77 0.38 12.77
CA GLU A 24 9.81 1.06 11.92
C GLU A 24 10.11 0.85 10.44
N GLU A 25 11.35 0.53 10.05
CA GLU A 25 11.75 0.29 8.65
C GLU A 25 10.93 -0.81 7.93
N PRO A 26 10.46 -1.89 8.58
CA PRO A 26 9.52 -2.85 7.96
C PRO A 26 8.07 -2.32 7.90
N LEU A 27 7.69 -1.34 8.73
CA LEU A 27 6.37 -0.70 8.70
C LEU A 27 6.35 0.60 7.85
N ARG A 28 7.53 1.11 7.48
CA ARG A 28 7.78 2.19 6.51
C ARG A 28 8.18 1.64 5.14
N ARG A 29 7.60 0.51 4.74
CA ARG A 29 7.04 0.49 3.39
C ARG A 29 5.66 1.11 3.52
N PRO A 30 5.52 2.45 3.41
CA PRO A 30 4.21 2.96 3.07
C PRO A 30 3.85 2.18 1.80
N THR A 31 2.70 1.54 1.84
CA THR A 31 1.98 1.38 0.59
C THR A 31 1.65 2.81 0.17
N SER A 32 2.64 3.43 -0.50
CA SER A 32 2.48 4.44 -1.51
C SER A 32 1.52 5.56 -1.15
N GLN A 33 1.99 6.56 -0.41
CA GLN A 33 1.31 7.87 -0.35
C GLN A 33 0.93 8.32 -1.77
N ARG A 34 1.80 8.05 -2.75
CA ARG A 34 1.54 8.16 -4.18
C ARG A 34 0.37 7.30 -4.72
N GLN A 35 0.17 6.04 -4.30
CA GLN A 35 -1.05 5.29 -4.73
C GLN A 35 -2.28 5.74 -3.95
N VAL A 36 -2.16 6.28 -2.74
CA VAL A 36 -3.30 6.86 -2.02
C VAL A 36 -3.76 8.12 -2.74
N GLU A 37 -2.83 8.98 -3.15
CA GLU A 37 -3.12 10.16 -3.96
C GLU A 37 -3.70 9.78 -5.33
N GLU A 38 -3.12 8.78 -6.00
CA GLU A 38 -3.66 8.22 -7.24
C GLU A 38 -5.04 7.57 -7.05
N PHE A 39 -5.27 6.92 -5.90
CA PHE A 39 -6.57 6.36 -5.54
C PHE A 39 -7.59 7.48 -5.36
N LEU A 40 -7.29 8.52 -4.58
CA LEU A 40 -8.21 9.65 -4.39
C LEU A 40 -8.49 10.38 -5.72
N ALA A 41 -7.52 10.44 -6.62
CA ALA A 41 -7.69 11.03 -7.95
C ALA A 41 -8.54 10.17 -8.92
N SER A 42 -8.51 8.83 -8.79
CA SER A 42 -9.13 7.91 -9.76
C SER A 42 -10.21 6.98 -9.18
N ALA A 43 -10.51 7.08 -7.88
CA ALA A 43 -11.46 6.22 -7.20
C ALA A 43 -12.89 6.51 -7.65
N THR A 44 -13.62 5.43 -7.92
CA THR A 44 -15.05 5.47 -8.21
C THR A 44 -15.84 5.58 -6.88
N PRO A 45 -17.08 6.11 -6.86
CA PRO A 45 -17.90 6.15 -5.64
C PRO A 45 -17.99 4.82 -4.87
N GLY A 46 -18.04 3.68 -5.59
CA GLY A 46 -18.04 2.35 -4.96
C GLY A 46 -16.71 1.92 -4.32
N ASP A 47 -15.59 2.56 -4.65
CA ASP A 47 -14.32 2.38 -3.93
C ASP A 47 -14.24 3.25 -2.68
N VAL A 48 -14.80 4.47 -2.75
CA VAL A 48 -14.89 5.37 -1.60
C VAL A 48 -15.86 4.82 -0.55
N ASP A 49 -16.98 4.23 -0.98
CA ASP A 49 -17.92 3.54 -0.10
C ASP A 49 -17.27 2.31 0.57
N ALA A 50 -16.46 1.54 -0.19
CA ALA A 50 -15.68 0.45 0.39
C ALA A 50 -14.61 0.96 1.37
N LEU A 51 -14.01 2.12 1.11
CA LEU A 51 -13.07 2.77 2.02
C LEU A 51 -13.75 3.16 3.34
N ALA A 52 -14.95 3.75 3.25
CA ALA A 52 -15.74 4.19 4.41
C ALA A 52 -16.28 3.01 5.24
N SER A 53 -16.72 1.93 4.59
CA SER A 53 -17.37 0.78 5.24
C SER A 53 -16.41 -0.34 5.67
N SER A 54 -15.29 -0.53 4.98
CA SER A 54 -14.41 -1.70 5.17
C SER A 54 -12.91 -1.38 5.32
N GLY A 55 -12.55 -0.10 5.24
CA GLY A 55 -11.19 0.40 5.45
C GLY A 55 -10.29 0.37 4.22
N ILE A 56 -9.14 1.05 4.33
CA ILE A 56 -8.19 1.34 3.24
C ILE A 56 -7.73 0.08 2.51
N ARG A 57 -7.43 -1.00 3.25
CA ARG A 57 -6.87 -2.23 2.69
C ARG A 57 -7.81 -2.86 1.66
N ARG A 58 -9.10 -2.97 1.99
CA ARG A 58 -10.11 -3.59 1.14
C ARG A 58 -10.46 -2.72 -0.07
N ALA A 59 -10.52 -1.41 0.10
CA ALA A 59 -10.74 -0.46 -0.99
C ALA A 59 -9.60 -0.47 -2.01
N MET A 60 -8.35 -0.46 -1.55
CA MET A 60 -7.17 -0.50 -2.41
C MET A 60 -7.06 -1.80 -3.21
N ASP A 61 -7.34 -2.95 -2.60
CA ASP A 61 -7.30 -4.25 -3.30
C ASP A 61 -8.39 -4.33 -4.38
N ARG A 62 -9.52 -3.66 -4.20
CA ARG A 62 -10.60 -3.60 -5.18
C ARG A 62 -10.24 -2.67 -6.35
N TRP A 63 -9.73 -1.48 -6.05
CA TRP A 63 -9.26 -0.53 -7.07
C TRP A 63 -8.11 -1.09 -7.91
N ARG A 64 -7.13 -1.74 -7.27
CA ARG A 64 -6.00 -2.37 -7.98
C ARG A 64 -6.46 -3.46 -8.94
N ARG A 65 -7.42 -4.29 -8.53
CA ARG A 65 -8.03 -5.31 -9.41
C ARG A 65 -8.72 -4.71 -10.62
N ARG A 66 -9.37 -3.55 -10.48
CA ARG A 66 -9.96 -2.85 -11.63
C ARG A 66 -8.91 -2.29 -12.58
N ARG A 67 -7.83 -1.70 -12.06
CA ARG A 67 -6.73 -1.17 -12.90
C ARG A 67 -5.85 -2.25 -13.52
N SER A 68 -5.67 -3.38 -12.84
CA SER A 68 -4.87 -4.50 -13.32
C SER A 68 -5.67 -5.52 -14.12
N SER A 69 -6.99 -5.34 -14.29
CA SER A 69 -7.73 -6.15 -15.25
C SER A 69 -7.15 -5.84 -16.62
N PRO A 70 -6.41 -6.77 -17.25
CA PRO A 70 -6.05 -6.60 -18.63
C PRO A 70 -7.40 -6.62 -19.34
N THR A 71 -7.82 -5.49 -19.90
CA THR A 71 -8.78 -5.51 -20.98
C THR A 71 -8.18 -6.48 -21.98
N VAL A 72 -8.66 -7.72 -22.00
CA VAL A 72 -8.37 -8.68 -23.05
C VAL A 72 -8.66 -7.89 -24.32
N PRO A 73 -7.64 -7.50 -25.09
CA PRO A 73 -7.87 -6.59 -26.19
C PRO A 73 -8.81 -7.34 -27.11
N ALA A 74 -9.97 -6.74 -27.40
CA ALA A 74 -10.98 -7.25 -28.32
C ALA A 74 -10.43 -7.60 -29.73
N ARG A 75 -9.14 -7.35 -29.96
CA ARG A 75 -8.33 -7.78 -31.08
C ARG A 75 -8.18 -9.30 -31.20
N GLU A 76 -8.22 -10.05 -30.09
CA GLU A 76 -8.14 -11.53 -30.13
C GLU A 76 -9.47 -12.18 -30.56
N ALA A 77 -10.60 -11.53 -30.26
CA ALA A 77 -11.93 -11.96 -30.72
C ALA A 77 -12.09 -11.78 -32.25
N ILE A 78 -11.46 -10.76 -32.84
CA ILE A 78 -11.53 -10.52 -34.29
C ILE A 78 -10.65 -11.52 -35.07
N THR A 79 -9.52 -11.95 -34.50
CA THR A 79 -8.65 -12.96 -35.13
C THR A 79 -9.21 -14.37 -34.99
N ALA A 80 -9.83 -14.72 -33.86
CA ALA A 80 -10.47 -16.02 -33.66
C ALA A 80 -11.64 -16.24 -34.64
N GLN A 81 -12.41 -15.18 -34.93
CA GLN A 81 -13.52 -15.25 -35.88
C GLN A 81 -13.05 -15.41 -37.34
N ARG A 82 -11.86 -14.89 -37.69
CA ARG A 82 -11.31 -14.98 -39.06
C ARG A 82 -10.61 -16.31 -39.36
N SER A 83 -10.32 -17.12 -38.34
CA SER A 83 -9.73 -18.46 -38.49
C SER A 83 -10.78 -19.56 -38.63
N ALA A 84 -12.07 -19.21 -38.51
CA ALA A 84 -13.21 -20.12 -38.58
C ALA A 84 -14.03 -19.97 -39.88
N ASP A 85 -13.62 -19.07 -40.79
CA ASP A 85 -14.08 -18.92 -42.18
C ASP A 85 -12.98 -19.42 -43.13
#